data_AF-A0A496WJ81-F1
#
_entry.id   AF-A0A496WJ81-F1
#
_cell.length_a   1.000
_cell.length_b   1.000
_cell.length_c   1.000
_cell.angle_alpha   90.00
_cell.angle_beta   90.00
_cell.angle_gamma   90.00
#
_symmetry.space_group_name_H-M   'P 1'
#
loop_
_entity.id
_entity.type
_entity.pdbx_description
1 polymer ?
#
loop_
_entity_poly.entity_id
_entity_poly.type
_entity_poly.pdbx_seq_one_letter_code
_entity_poly.pdbx_strand_id
1 'polypeptide(L)'
;MQDRLPRKLVAILYADVAGYSRLTGENEDATHRVLSKHLDLIASTIESHHGQVMHYAGDAVLARFNAVVDALSSATDIQQQLSERNKDLPDGRKLDFRIGVNLGDVIEDRGDIYGDGVNIAARLESLADSGGICISDAVRSAVKKKLDLNYEDMGEQALKNIEEPVRAYRVFTGERPPQKPAKTNSMPLEIQLPERPSVAILPFKSLGSDPDQDYLADGIRFGIQATLVQLSGLFLVNATVLNSYRDKDVTAVSVGTELDVQYVLEGSVQQAGDRIRATVQLTDVSTRQTIWAERYDRVLDDVFKLQDEITGEVISSLNVELISSEIDRIWFAKLSSPEAREYYYRGTSYLNGGNKEDNAKSRHMYEELYRVQPDSVIGPSNVSLTHWLDAFFGWTESPAESIEQAAKWAEKAIQYEDNNGIGDAILGHIHLLNGNYDEAVATASKGTELRSSCPLAHGLLGLVLNYSGKADEAVKSVRTALQLEKVYPVWMINVLAAAYRDSGKIELSIPVAQESVRLDPKNNDARLILCSNYKLSADHEQAQSVADKIITSDPAFRLATYASSQPYKNPAPLDRVIGALREAGLPD
;
A
#
# COMPACT_ATOMS: atom_id res chain seq x y z
N MET A 1 -3.38 -10.29 43.70
CA MET A 1 -4.48 -10.48 42.73
C MET A 1 -4.52 -9.23 41.88
N GLN A 2 -4.12 -9.30 40.62
CA GLN A 2 -4.39 -8.23 39.66
C GLN A 2 -5.88 -8.27 39.33
N ASP A 3 -6.58 -7.16 39.52
CA ASP A 3 -7.99 -7.02 39.13
C ASP A 3 -8.12 -7.21 37.63
N ARG A 4 -8.71 -8.34 37.23
CA ARG A 4 -9.01 -8.66 35.84
C ARG A 4 -10.25 -7.84 35.46
N LEU A 5 -10.12 -6.91 34.52
CA LEU A 5 -11.26 -6.13 34.03
C LEU A 5 -12.40 -7.07 33.59
N PRO A 6 -13.66 -6.77 33.96
CA PRO A 6 -14.77 -7.67 33.70
C PRO A 6 -15.03 -7.77 32.19
N ARG A 7 -14.96 -9.00 31.67
CA ARG A 7 -15.37 -9.30 30.29
C ARG A 7 -16.87 -9.56 30.25
N LYS A 8 -17.53 -9.08 29.19
CA LYS A 8 -18.95 -9.34 28.92
C LYS A 8 -19.12 -9.81 27.49
N LEU A 9 -19.93 -10.85 27.31
CA LEU A 9 -20.36 -11.30 26.00
C LEU A 9 -21.51 -10.39 25.53
N VAL A 10 -21.30 -9.67 24.42
CA VAL A 10 -22.30 -8.75 23.85
C VAL A 10 -22.38 -8.91 22.34
N ALA A 11 -23.48 -8.47 21.75
CA ALA A 11 -23.58 -8.30 20.30
C ALA A 11 -23.06 -6.91 19.93
N ILE A 12 -22.24 -6.84 18.88
CA ILE A 12 -21.49 -5.65 18.48
C ILE A 12 -21.86 -5.35 17.05
N LEU A 13 -22.21 -4.09 16.79
CA LEU A 13 -22.52 -3.57 15.46
C LEU A 13 -21.48 -2.50 15.13
N TYR A 14 -20.83 -2.64 13.98
CA TYR A 14 -19.93 -1.63 13.41
C TYR A 14 -20.48 -1.22 12.05
N ALA A 15 -20.63 0.09 11.82
CA ALA A 15 -21.12 0.63 10.56
C ALA A 15 -20.20 1.74 10.05
N ASP A 16 -19.89 1.76 8.76
CA ASP A 16 -19.01 2.75 8.13
C ASP A 16 -19.46 3.08 6.70
N VAL A 17 -19.06 4.25 6.17
CA VAL A 17 -19.46 4.72 4.84
C VAL A 17 -18.58 4.11 3.75
N ALA A 18 -19.21 3.54 2.71
CA ALA A 18 -18.48 3.03 1.56
C ALA A 18 -17.85 4.16 0.74
N GLY A 19 -16.53 4.36 0.87
CA GLY A 19 -15.75 5.23 0.00
C GLY A 19 -15.84 6.73 0.32
N TYR A 20 -15.99 7.09 1.60
CA TYR A 20 -16.15 8.46 2.09
C TYR A 20 -15.11 9.47 1.57
N SER A 21 -13.83 9.09 1.53
CA SER A 21 -12.73 9.97 1.06
C SER A 21 -12.85 10.41 -0.41
N ARG A 22 -13.64 9.70 -1.23
CA ARG A 22 -13.90 10.06 -2.63
C ARG A 22 -15.00 11.13 -2.76
N LEU A 23 -15.92 11.19 -1.81
CA LEU A 23 -17.12 12.04 -1.85
C LEU A 23 -16.87 13.44 -1.26
N THR A 24 -15.86 13.61 -0.42
CA THR A 24 -15.48 14.89 0.20
C THR A 24 -14.77 15.87 -0.74
N GLY A 25 -14.30 15.42 -1.91
CA GLY A 25 -13.55 16.26 -2.85
C GLY A 25 -14.37 17.30 -3.64
N GLU A 26 -15.69 17.18 -3.69
CA GLU A 26 -16.56 18.05 -4.50
C GLU A 26 -17.25 19.17 -3.68
N ASN A 27 -17.63 18.88 -2.43
CA ASN A 27 -18.20 19.86 -1.49
C ASN A 27 -18.21 19.30 -0.05
N GLU A 28 -17.19 19.65 0.73
CA GLU A 28 -16.93 19.14 2.08
C GLU A 28 -18.08 19.44 3.07
N ASP A 29 -18.56 20.69 3.09
CA ASP A 29 -19.64 21.14 3.99
C ASP A 29 -20.97 20.44 3.73
N ALA A 30 -21.33 20.23 2.46
CA ALA A 30 -22.57 19.56 2.09
C ALA A 30 -22.51 18.07 2.43
N THR A 31 -21.37 17.42 2.19
CA THR A 31 -21.14 15.99 2.47
C THR A 31 -21.17 15.72 3.97
N HIS A 32 -20.52 16.58 4.77
CA HIS A 32 -20.55 16.48 6.22
C HIS A 32 -21.97 16.62 6.79
N ARG A 33 -22.79 17.56 6.29
CA ARG A 33 -24.20 17.70 6.75
C ARG A 33 -25.06 16.49 6.41
N VAL A 34 -24.83 15.87 5.26
CA VAL A 34 -25.55 14.64 4.87
C VAL A 34 -25.11 13.49 5.78
N LEU A 35 -23.80 13.34 6.02
CA LEU A 35 -23.24 12.36 6.94
C LEU A 35 -23.83 12.50 8.35
N SER A 36 -23.83 13.71 8.94
CA SER A 36 -24.38 13.92 10.29
C SER A 36 -25.83 13.44 10.40
N LYS A 37 -26.68 13.73 9.39
CA LYS A 37 -28.08 13.24 9.37
C LYS A 37 -28.21 11.72 9.23
N HIS A 38 -27.23 11.06 8.63
CA HIS A 38 -27.19 9.60 8.51
C HIS A 38 -26.72 8.98 9.83
N LEU A 39 -25.70 9.56 10.48
CA LEU A 39 -25.25 9.15 11.81
C LEU A 39 -26.36 9.31 12.86
N ASP A 40 -27.12 10.42 12.84
CA ASP A 40 -28.27 10.63 13.73
C ASP A 40 -29.38 9.56 13.53
N LEU A 41 -29.60 9.14 12.28
CA LEU A 41 -30.57 8.09 11.94
C LEU A 41 -30.09 6.72 12.44
N ILE A 42 -28.82 6.42 12.22
CA ILE A 42 -28.19 5.18 12.68
C ILE A 42 -28.28 5.10 14.21
N ALA A 43 -27.91 6.17 14.92
CA ALA A 43 -27.96 6.24 16.38
C ALA A 43 -29.37 6.03 16.93
N SER A 44 -30.37 6.74 16.39
CA SER A 44 -31.76 6.58 16.81
C SER A 44 -32.33 5.18 16.52
N THR A 45 -31.92 4.56 15.41
CA THR A 45 -32.31 3.17 15.09
C THR A 45 -31.63 2.15 16.01
N ILE A 46 -30.38 2.40 16.41
CA ILE A 46 -29.68 1.57 17.40
C ILE A 46 -30.42 1.62 18.74
N GLU A 47 -30.75 2.83 19.22
CA GLU A 47 -31.44 3.04 20.49
C GLU A 47 -32.87 2.45 20.48
N SER A 48 -33.61 2.57 19.37
CA SER A 48 -34.96 1.99 19.26
C SER A 48 -34.97 0.47 19.33
N HIS A 49 -33.86 -0.15 18.91
CA HIS A 49 -33.62 -1.60 19.05
C HIS A 49 -32.82 -1.92 20.32
N HIS A 50 -32.94 -1.13 21.38
CA HIS A 50 -32.32 -1.39 22.68
C HIS A 50 -30.79 -1.52 22.67
N GLY A 51 -30.14 -1.00 21.62
CA GLY A 51 -28.70 -0.86 21.54
C GLY A 51 -28.21 0.41 22.21
N GLN A 52 -26.91 0.44 22.49
CA GLN A 52 -26.21 1.62 22.99
C GLN A 52 -25.06 1.96 22.04
N VAL A 53 -25.06 3.19 21.52
CA VAL A 53 -23.91 3.72 20.78
C VAL A 53 -22.76 3.97 21.77
N MET A 54 -21.59 3.44 21.46
CA MET A 54 -20.41 3.52 22.32
C MET A 54 -19.57 4.75 21.97
N HIS A 55 -19.18 4.86 20.69
CA HIS A 55 -18.48 6.03 20.17
C HIS A 55 -18.66 6.16 18.64
N TYR A 56 -18.26 7.33 18.13
CA TYR A 56 -18.14 7.62 16.70
C TYR A 56 -16.67 7.78 16.33
N ALA A 57 -16.26 7.25 15.18
CA ALA A 57 -14.91 7.39 14.65
C ALA A 57 -15.00 7.98 13.23
N GLY A 58 -15.10 9.31 13.14
CA GLY A 58 -15.34 10.00 11.87
C GLY A 58 -16.72 9.66 11.31
N ASP A 59 -16.75 8.89 10.24
CA ASP A 59 -17.93 8.37 9.54
C ASP A 59 -18.41 7.00 10.04
N ALA A 60 -17.67 6.37 10.97
CA ALA A 60 -18.02 5.08 11.54
C ALA A 60 -18.78 5.19 12.88
N VAL A 61 -19.65 4.20 13.14
CA VAL A 61 -20.44 4.04 14.37
C VAL A 61 -20.16 2.67 14.99
N LEU A 62 -19.79 2.65 16.27
CA LEU A 62 -19.69 1.44 17.08
C LEU A 62 -20.83 1.39 18.11
N ALA A 63 -21.55 0.28 18.14
CA ALA A 63 -22.63 0.06 19.10
C ALA A 63 -22.64 -1.35 19.68
N ARG A 64 -23.22 -1.46 20.88
CA ARG A 64 -23.43 -2.73 21.58
C ARG A 64 -24.90 -3.02 21.81
N PHE A 65 -25.24 -4.30 21.85
CA PHE A 65 -26.56 -4.81 22.16
C PHE A 65 -26.44 -5.95 23.17
N ASN A 66 -27.42 -6.04 24.08
CA ASN A 66 -27.50 -7.17 25.01
C ASN A 66 -28.11 -8.42 24.33
N ALA A 67 -28.73 -8.26 23.16
CA ALA A 67 -29.30 -9.36 22.37
C ALA A 67 -28.88 -9.28 20.90
N VAL A 68 -28.49 -10.42 20.35
CA VAL A 68 -28.06 -10.55 18.94
C VAL A 68 -29.20 -10.26 17.96
N VAL A 69 -30.43 -10.63 18.32
CA VAL A 69 -31.63 -10.40 17.49
C VAL A 69 -31.85 -8.90 17.30
N ASP A 70 -31.68 -8.13 18.36
CA ASP A 70 -31.84 -6.68 18.36
C ASP A 70 -30.76 -6.01 17.48
N ALA A 71 -29.50 -6.46 17.60
CA ALA A 71 -28.41 -5.98 16.75
C ALA A 71 -28.68 -6.22 15.26
N LEU A 72 -29.19 -7.41 14.91
CA LEU A 72 -29.45 -7.75 13.51
C LEU A 72 -30.69 -7.04 12.96
N SER A 73 -31.76 -6.91 13.73
CA SER A 73 -32.94 -6.11 13.37
C SER A 73 -32.58 -4.63 13.18
N SER A 74 -31.73 -4.09 14.05
CA SER A 74 -31.20 -2.73 13.92
C SER A 74 -30.42 -2.57 12.62
N ALA A 75 -29.50 -3.50 12.31
CA ALA A 75 -28.72 -3.46 11.08
C ALA A 75 -29.60 -3.49 9.81
N THR A 76 -30.64 -4.33 9.79
CA THR A 76 -31.56 -4.41 8.65
C THR A 76 -32.41 -3.16 8.49
N ASP A 77 -32.91 -2.61 9.59
CA ASP A 77 -33.71 -1.38 9.58
C ASP A 77 -32.88 -0.16 9.21
N ILE A 78 -31.61 -0.11 9.62
CA ILE A 78 -30.66 0.91 9.19
C ILE A 78 -30.51 0.86 7.67
N GLN A 79 -30.19 -0.30 7.09
CA GLN A 79 -30.00 -0.40 5.64
C GLN A 79 -31.27 -0.05 4.86
N GLN A 80 -32.45 -0.45 5.36
CA GLN A 80 -33.71 -0.10 4.71
C GLN A 80 -33.94 1.43 4.72
N GLN A 81 -33.82 2.07 5.88
CA GLN A 81 -34.07 3.51 6.01
C GLN A 81 -33.03 4.35 5.25
N LEU A 82 -31.77 3.90 5.22
CA LEU A 82 -30.71 4.54 4.42
C LEU A 82 -30.98 4.39 2.92
N SER A 83 -31.36 3.19 2.46
CA SER A 83 -31.75 2.95 1.07
C SER A 83 -32.92 3.84 0.64
N GLU A 84 -33.94 4.00 1.50
CA GLU A 84 -35.05 4.91 1.25
C GLU A 84 -34.62 6.38 1.14
N ARG A 85 -33.73 6.86 2.01
CA ARG A 85 -33.18 8.22 1.91
C ARG A 85 -32.28 8.44 0.71
N ASN A 86 -31.51 7.43 0.30
CA ASN A 86 -30.64 7.50 -0.86
C ASN A 86 -31.42 7.55 -2.18
N LYS A 87 -32.68 7.08 -2.25
CA LYS A 87 -33.53 7.19 -3.46
C LYS A 87 -33.75 8.63 -3.93
N ASP A 88 -33.83 9.56 -2.98
CA ASP A 88 -34.11 10.97 -3.25
C ASP A 88 -32.83 11.79 -3.52
N LEU A 89 -31.65 11.16 -3.49
CA LEU A 89 -30.35 11.81 -3.69
C LEU A 89 -29.73 11.44 -5.05
N PRO A 90 -29.02 12.37 -5.73
CA PRO A 90 -28.22 12.06 -6.92
C PRO A 90 -27.10 11.05 -6.62
N ASP A 91 -26.68 10.24 -7.60
CA ASP A 91 -25.69 9.16 -7.41
C ASP A 91 -24.35 9.62 -6.82
N GLY A 92 -23.91 10.85 -7.10
CA GLY A 92 -22.69 11.44 -6.50
C GLY A 92 -22.84 11.90 -5.05
N ARG A 93 -24.03 11.74 -4.44
CA ARG A 93 -24.35 12.18 -3.07
C ARG A 93 -24.98 11.08 -2.20
N LYS A 94 -25.15 9.88 -2.74
CA LYS A 94 -25.63 8.73 -1.97
C LYS A 94 -24.52 8.29 -1.02
N LEU A 95 -24.86 8.14 0.26
CA LEU A 95 -23.97 7.61 1.28
C LEU A 95 -24.44 6.22 1.64
N ASP A 96 -23.82 5.22 1.04
CA ASP A 96 -24.13 3.82 1.31
C ASP A 96 -23.25 3.31 2.44
N PHE A 97 -23.87 2.82 3.51
CA PHE A 97 -23.15 2.25 4.64
C PHE A 97 -22.94 0.75 4.47
N ARG A 98 -21.85 0.26 5.04
CA ARG A 98 -21.59 -1.16 5.25
C ARG A 98 -21.75 -1.46 6.73
N ILE A 99 -22.25 -2.65 7.07
CA ILE A 99 -22.49 -3.03 8.47
C ILE A 99 -21.92 -4.43 8.75
N GLY A 100 -21.17 -4.54 9.85
CA GLY A 100 -20.67 -5.77 10.42
C GLY A 100 -21.29 -6.06 11.77
N VAL A 101 -21.79 -7.28 11.98
CA VAL A 101 -22.34 -7.70 13.27
C VAL A 101 -21.62 -8.94 13.81
N ASN A 102 -21.12 -8.85 15.04
CA ASN A 102 -20.48 -9.97 15.72
C ASN A 102 -21.07 -10.21 17.12
N LEU A 103 -20.93 -11.43 17.63
CA LEU A 103 -21.19 -11.78 19.03
C LEU A 103 -19.85 -12.21 19.65
N GLY A 104 -19.37 -11.48 20.66
CA GLY A 104 -18.05 -11.75 21.24
C GLY A 104 -17.83 -11.09 22.58
N ASP A 105 -16.77 -11.51 23.27
CA ASP A 105 -16.37 -10.92 24.54
C ASP A 105 -15.75 -9.54 24.33
N VAL A 106 -16.16 -8.59 25.17
CA VAL A 106 -15.58 -7.25 25.24
C VAL A 106 -15.19 -6.89 26.66
N ILE A 107 -14.21 -6.00 26.76
CA ILE A 107 -13.84 -5.31 28.00
C ILE A 107 -14.53 -3.95 27.97
N GLU A 108 -15.34 -3.67 28.99
CA GLU A 108 -15.92 -2.34 29.19
C GLU A 108 -14.96 -1.51 30.06
N ASP A 109 -14.48 -0.39 29.54
CA ASP A 109 -13.73 0.60 30.31
C ASP A 109 -14.21 2.01 29.97
N ARG A 110 -14.42 2.85 31.00
CA ARG A 110 -14.82 4.26 30.89
C ARG A 110 -15.99 4.57 29.94
N GLY A 111 -16.91 3.63 29.78
CA GLY A 111 -18.09 3.81 28.93
C GLY A 111 -17.86 3.50 27.44
N ASP A 112 -16.77 2.81 27.09
CA ASP A 112 -16.50 2.27 25.76
C ASP A 112 -16.25 0.75 25.81
N ILE A 113 -16.19 0.08 24.66
CA ILE A 113 -15.92 -1.36 24.54
C ILE A 113 -14.66 -1.66 23.74
N TYR A 114 -13.87 -2.62 24.21
CA TYR A 114 -12.61 -3.02 23.58
C TYR A 114 -12.48 -4.54 23.50
N GLY A 115 -11.63 -5.02 22.58
CA GLY A 115 -11.24 -6.42 22.46
C GLY A 115 -11.60 -7.05 21.11
N ASP A 116 -11.26 -8.32 20.96
CA ASP A 116 -11.36 -9.06 19.68
C ASP A 116 -12.77 -9.06 19.10
N GLY A 117 -13.80 -9.07 19.96
CA GLY A 117 -15.19 -8.99 19.53
C GLY A 117 -15.48 -7.75 18.67
N VAL A 118 -14.90 -6.60 19.03
CA VAL A 118 -15.05 -5.32 18.31
C VAL A 118 -14.29 -5.36 16.99
N ASN A 119 -13.06 -5.88 17.02
CA ASN A 119 -12.23 -6.04 15.83
C ASN A 119 -12.92 -6.94 14.79
N ILE A 120 -13.50 -8.07 15.20
CA ILE A 120 -14.24 -8.96 14.30
C ILE A 120 -15.43 -8.22 13.66
N ALA A 121 -16.20 -7.43 14.42
CA ALA A 121 -17.33 -6.67 13.88
C ALA A 121 -16.88 -5.64 12.82
N ALA A 122 -15.82 -4.88 13.08
CA ALA A 122 -15.26 -3.92 12.13
C ALA A 122 -14.71 -4.61 10.86
N ARG A 123 -14.13 -5.81 10.99
CA ARG A 123 -13.65 -6.55 9.81
C ARG A 123 -14.79 -7.17 9.01
N LEU A 124 -15.86 -7.63 9.67
CA LEU A 124 -17.06 -8.08 8.96
C LEU A 124 -17.72 -6.94 8.18
N GLU A 125 -17.75 -5.72 8.72
CA GLU A 125 -18.21 -4.53 7.99
C GLU A 125 -17.42 -4.37 6.68
N SER A 126 -16.10 -4.48 6.73
CA SER A 126 -15.26 -4.30 5.55
C SER A 126 -15.49 -5.34 4.44
N LEU A 127 -16.06 -6.50 4.79
CA LEU A 127 -16.45 -7.57 3.86
C LEU A 127 -17.83 -7.36 3.23
N ALA A 128 -18.66 -6.47 3.81
CA ALA A 128 -19.98 -6.18 3.28
C ALA A 128 -19.87 -5.40 1.96
N ASP A 129 -20.75 -5.71 1.01
CA ASP A 129 -20.93 -4.87 -0.17
C ASP A 129 -21.52 -3.51 0.26
N SER A 130 -21.41 -2.48 -0.59
CA SER A 130 -22.04 -1.19 -0.35
C SER A 130 -23.55 -1.33 -0.11
N GLY A 131 -24.07 -0.83 1.02
CA GLY A 131 -25.46 -1.05 1.45
C GLY A 131 -25.73 -2.46 2.02
N GLY A 132 -24.68 -3.24 2.29
CA GLY A 132 -24.76 -4.63 2.74
C GLY A 132 -24.54 -4.85 4.23
N ILE A 133 -24.86 -6.06 4.68
CA ILE A 133 -24.65 -6.52 6.06
C ILE A 133 -23.90 -7.86 6.04
N CYS A 134 -22.83 -7.95 6.83
CA CYS A 134 -22.08 -9.17 7.07
C CYS A 134 -22.09 -9.54 8.56
N ILE A 135 -22.24 -10.83 8.86
CA ILE A 135 -22.34 -11.34 10.23
C ILE A 135 -21.40 -12.52 10.47
N SER A 136 -20.98 -12.73 11.72
CA SER A 136 -20.24 -13.94 12.11
C SER A 136 -21.14 -15.17 12.27
N ASP A 137 -20.53 -16.35 12.26
CA ASP A 137 -21.22 -17.60 12.59
C ASP A 137 -21.84 -17.58 13.98
N ALA A 138 -21.21 -16.93 14.96
CA ALA A 138 -21.77 -16.78 16.30
C ALA A 138 -23.13 -16.05 16.28
N VAL A 139 -23.25 -15.00 15.46
CA VAL A 139 -24.51 -14.27 15.24
C VAL A 139 -25.53 -15.16 14.51
N ARG A 140 -25.12 -15.81 13.42
CA ARG A 140 -25.98 -16.72 12.63
C ARG A 140 -26.56 -17.84 13.50
N SER A 141 -25.70 -18.46 14.29
CA SER A 141 -26.00 -19.56 15.21
C SER A 141 -26.87 -19.13 16.39
N ALA A 142 -26.76 -17.88 16.85
CA ALA A 142 -27.59 -17.34 17.92
C ALA A 142 -29.01 -16.92 17.45
N VAL A 143 -29.14 -16.42 16.21
CA VAL A 143 -30.44 -15.98 15.63
C VAL A 143 -31.28 -17.17 15.15
N LYS A 144 -30.68 -18.17 14.49
CA LYS A 144 -31.38 -19.34 13.89
C LYS A 144 -32.59 -18.93 13.03
N LYS A 145 -33.82 -19.22 13.50
CA LYS A 145 -35.10 -18.94 12.81
C LYS A 145 -35.90 -17.78 13.44
N LYS A 146 -35.26 -16.95 14.29
CA LYS A 146 -35.95 -15.86 15.00
C LYS A 146 -36.25 -14.65 14.10
N LEU A 147 -35.56 -14.53 12.97
CA LEU A 147 -35.75 -13.48 11.99
C LEU A 147 -35.94 -14.11 10.60
N ASP A 148 -36.86 -13.54 9.82
CA ASP A 148 -37.14 -13.97 8.43
C ASP A 148 -36.14 -13.30 7.48
N LEU A 149 -34.88 -13.74 7.57
CA LEU A 149 -33.75 -13.22 6.81
C LEU A 149 -33.12 -14.33 5.97
N ASN A 150 -32.59 -13.95 4.82
CA ASN A 150 -31.80 -14.83 3.99
C ASN A 150 -30.31 -14.62 4.27
N TYR A 151 -29.54 -15.70 4.17
CA TYR A 151 -28.14 -15.73 4.51
C TYR A 151 -27.36 -16.46 3.42
N GLU A 152 -26.33 -15.82 2.90
CA GLU A 152 -25.36 -16.42 1.99
C GLU A 152 -24.08 -16.71 2.77
N ASP A 153 -23.68 -17.96 2.81
CA ASP A 153 -22.44 -18.39 3.45
C ASP A 153 -21.24 -17.95 2.61
N MET A 154 -20.36 -17.18 3.23
CA MET A 154 -19.13 -16.68 2.60
C MET A 154 -17.94 -17.60 2.89
N GLY A 155 -18.11 -18.65 3.69
CA GLY A 155 -17.04 -19.51 4.15
C GLY A 155 -16.18 -18.88 5.25
N GLU A 156 -15.09 -19.53 5.60
CA GLU A 156 -14.12 -19.03 6.59
C GLU A 156 -13.36 -17.83 6.04
N GLN A 157 -13.41 -16.73 6.77
CA GLN A 157 -12.69 -15.49 6.47
C GLN A 157 -11.54 -15.33 7.44
N ALA A 158 -10.32 -15.26 6.91
CA ALA A 158 -9.16 -14.84 7.71
C ALA A 158 -9.27 -13.33 7.95
N LEU A 159 -9.53 -12.94 9.19
CA LEU A 159 -9.65 -11.53 9.58
C LEU A 159 -8.33 -11.06 10.18
N LYS A 160 -7.85 -9.87 9.79
CA LYS A 160 -6.60 -9.30 10.31
C LYS A 160 -6.65 -9.21 11.85
N ASN A 161 -5.59 -9.69 12.50
CA ASN A 161 -5.40 -9.72 13.96
C ASN A 161 -6.40 -10.61 14.72
N ILE A 162 -7.00 -11.60 14.07
CA ILE A 162 -7.83 -12.65 14.70
C ILE A 162 -7.17 -14.00 14.42
N GLU A 163 -6.78 -14.72 15.48
CA GLU A 163 -6.01 -15.97 15.39
C GLU A 163 -6.78 -17.09 14.67
N GLU A 164 -8.10 -17.17 14.88
CA GLU A 164 -8.96 -18.18 14.26
C GLU A 164 -9.80 -17.57 13.12
N PRO A 165 -9.85 -18.21 11.93
CA PRO A 165 -10.73 -17.78 10.85
C PRO A 165 -12.18 -17.70 11.30
N VAL A 166 -12.85 -16.61 10.95
CA VAL A 166 -14.26 -16.39 11.29
C VAL A 166 -15.11 -16.73 10.08
N ARG A 167 -15.99 -17.72 10.20
CA ARG A 167 -16.99 -17.99 9.15
C ARG A 167 -18.00 -16.85 9.11
N ALA A 168 -18.18 -16.27 7.93
CA ALA A 168 -19.01 -15.08 7.73
C ALA A 168 -20.22 -15.39 6.83
N TYR A 169 -21.30 -14.62 7.02
CA TYR A 169 -22.51 -14.71 6.22
C TYR A 169 -22.94 -13.32 5.77
N ARG A 170 -23.37 -13.21 4.51
CA ARG A 170 -24.02 -12.01 3.99
C ARG A 170 -25.53 -12.09 4.26
N VAL A 171 -26.13 -11.00 4.72
CA VAL A 171 -27.57 -10.94 5.06
C VAL A 171 -28.31 -10.09 4.04
N PHE A 172 -29.49 -10.57 3.60
CA PHE A 172 -30.34 -9.84 2.67
C PHE A 172 -31.84 -10.10 2.94
N THR A 173 -32.65 -9.08 2.64
CA THR A 173 -34.11 -9.10 2.71
C THR A 173 -34.70 -9.20 1.29
N GLY A 174 -35.60 -10.16 1.05
CA GLY A 174 -36.24 -10.36 -0.27
C GLY A 174 -35.59 -11.40 -1.20
N GLU A 175 -35.96 -11.36 -2.49
CA GLU A 175 -35.48 -12.31 -3.51
C GLU A 175 -33.96 -12.20 -3.72
N ARG A 176 -33.32 -13.37 -3.85
CA ARG A 176 -31.88 -13.51 -4.08
C ARG A 176 -31.47 -12.63 -5.28
N PRO A 177 -30.56 -11.65 -5.12
CA PRO A 177 -29.99 -10.96 -6.28
C PRO A 177 -29.36 -12.00 -7.22
N PRO A 178 -29.45 -11.81 -8.55
CA PRO A 178 -29.01 -12.81 -9.52
C PRO A 178 -27.58 -13.26 -9.21
N GLN A 179 -27.40 -14.58 -9.15
CA GLN A 179 -26.12 -15.23 -8.87
C GLN A 179 -25.03 -14.67 -9.79
N LYS A 180 -24.09 -13.91 -9.23
CA LYS A 180 -22.72 -13.94 -9.77
C LYS A 180 -22.17 -15.35 -9.49
N PRO A 181 -21.54 -16.01 -10.47
CA PRO A 181 -21.08 -17.38 -10.29
C PRO A 181 -20.18 -17.49 -9.06
N ALA A 182 -20.34 -18.59 -8.33
CA ALA A 182 -19.67 -18.88 -7.08
C ALA A 182 -18.16 -18.60 -7.20
N LYS A 183 -17.64 -17.73 -6.31
CA LYS A 183 -16.21 -17.62 -6.06
C LYS A 183 -15.73 -18.98 -5.55
N THR A 184 -15.21 -19.80 -6.44
CA THR A 184 -14.50 -21.03 -6.09
C THR A 184 -13.30 -20.64 -5.23
N ASN A 185 -13.35 -20.97 -3.93
CA ASN A 185 -12.28 -20.84 -2.95
C ASN A 185 -11.15 -19.89 -3.35
N SER A 186 -11.40 -18.59 -3.30
CA SER A 186 -10.33 -17.66 -3.04
C SER A 186 -9.88 -17.93 -1.61
N MET A 187 -8.84 -18.75 -1.44
CA MET A 187 -7.90 -18.46 -0.36
C MET A 187 -7.60 -16.97 -0.50
N PRO A 188 -7.72 -16.14 0.55
CA PRO A 188 -7.12 -14.84 0.51
C PRO A 188 -5.64 -15.12 0.29
N LEU A 189 -5.17 -14.99 -0.95
CA LEU A 189 -3.74 -14.87 -1.17
C LEU A 189 -3.44 -13.48 -0.63
N GLU A 190 -3.05 -13.43 0.64
CA GLU A 190 -2.40 -12.27 1.20
C GLU A 190 -1.36 -11.81 0.19
N ILE A 191 -1.64 -10.70 -0.47
CA ILE A 191 -0.57 -9.76 -0.75
C ILE A 191 -0.17 -9.28 0.64
N GLN A 192 0.76 -10.00 1.30
CA GLN A 192 1.45 -9.46 2.46
C GLN A 192 2.22 -8.25 1.96
N LEU A 193 1.60 -7.08 2.03
CA LEU A 193 2.33 -5.84 2.08
C LEU A 193 3.08 -5.86 3.41
N PRO A 194 4.39 -5.56 3.43
CA PRO A 194 5.21 -5.71 4.63
C PRO A 194 4.64 -4.86 5.79
N GLU A 195 4.66 -5.43 7.00
CA GLU A 195 4.50 -4.68 8.24
C GLU A 195 5.64 -3.66 8.32
N ARG A 196 5.32 -2.37 8.14
CA ARG A 196 6.29 -1.29 8.33
C ARG A 196 6.50 -1.11 9.83
N PRO A 197 7.74 -1.01 10.33
CA PRO A 197 8.00 -0.69 11.72
C PRO A 197 7.23 0.55 12.16
N SER A 198 6.34 0.37 13.15
CA SER A 198 5.56 1.46 13.71
C SER A 198 6.26 2.04 14.93
N VAL A 199 6.38 3.37 14.97
CA VAL A 199 7.13 4.10 15.99
C VAL A 199 6.21 5.14 16.63
N ALA A 200 6.18 5.17 17.97
CA ALA A 200 5.62 6.28 18.74
C ALA A 200 6.73 7.08 19.42
N ILE A 201 6.70 8.40 19.32
CA ILE A 201 7.64 9.29 20.00
C ILE A 201 6.93 10.01 21.15
N LEU A 202 7.16 9.54 22.37
CA LEU A 202 6.56 10.11 23.57
C LEU A 202 7.06 11.53 23.84
N PRO A 203 6.28 12.36 24.55
CA PRO A 203 6.76 13.63 25.08
C PRO A 203 8.04 13.43 25.90
N PHE A 204 9.11 14.16 25.59
CA PHE A 204 10.36 14.07 26.34
C PHE A 204 10.18 14.76 27.70
N LYS A 205 10.70 14.14 28.76
CA LYS A 205 10.64 14.69 30.13
C LYS A 205 11.65 15.82 30.30
N SER A 206 11.22 16.98 30.76
CA SER A 206 12.14 18.02 31.23
C SER A 206 12.53 17.73 32.69
N LEU A 207 13.84 17.70 32.99
CA LEU A 207 14.37 17.43 34.33
C LEU A 207 14.88 18.71 35.05
N GLY A 208 14.46 19.88 34.57
CA GLY A 208 14.72 21.18 35.16
C GLY A 208 13.49 21.79 35.85
N SER A 209 13.71 22.80 36.68
CA SER A 209 12.65 23.55 37.39
C SER A 209 12.14 24.77 36.61
N ASP A 210 12.60 24.96 35.37
CA ASP A 210 12.32 26.12 34.53
C ASP A 210 11.35 25.74 33.39
N PRO A 211 10.16 26.37 33.29
CA PRO A 211 9.20 26.14 32.21
C PRO A 211 9.77 26.34 30.80
N ASP A 212 10.84 27.13 30.64
CA ASP A 212 11.48 27.34 29.34
C ASP A 212 12.21 26.08 28.81
N GLN A 213 12.47 25.09 29.68
CA GLN A 213 13.10 23.81 29.28
C GLN A 213 12.13 22.83 28.61
N ASP A 214 10.82 22.97 28.80
CA ASP A 214 9.81 22.15 28.12
C ASP A 214 9.80 22.43 26.61
N TYR A 215 10.02 23.68 26.22
CA TYR A 215 10.15 24.07 24.81
C TYR A 215 11.37 23.43 24.14
N LEU A 216 12.48 23.28 24.87
CA LEU A 216 13.68 22.62 24.36
C LEU A 216 13.45 21.11 24.17
N ALA A 217 12.81 20.45 25.15
CA ALA A 217 12.45 19.04 25.05
C ALA A 217 11.48 18.77 23.89
N ASP A 218 10.46 19.61 23.74
CA ASP A 218 9.52 19.55 22.63
C ASP A 218 10.18 19.86 21.28
N GLY A 219 11.11 20.83 21.24
CA GLY A 219 11.87 21.18 20.03
C GLY A 219 12.73 20.02 19.52
N ILE A 220 13.44 19.33 20.41
CA ILE A 220 14.22 18.12 20.07
C ILE A 220 13.30 17.01 19.58
N ARG A 221 12.20 16.74 20.29
CA ARG A 221 11.21 15.74 19.90
C ARG A 221 10.63 16.02 18.51
N PHE A 222 10.15 17.24 18.27
CA PHE A 222 9.52 17.60 17.00
C PHE A 222 10.53 17.60 15.84
N GLY A 223 11.79 17.97 16.10
CA GLY A 223 12.87 17.84 15.10
C GLY A 223 13.08 16.39 14.66
N ILE A 224 13.22 15.46 15.60
CA ILE A 224 13.33 14.02 15.31
C ILE A 224 12.08 13.52 14.56
N GLN A 225 10.89 13.92 15.01
CA GLN A 225 9.62 13.55 14.38
C GLN A 225 9.52 14.05 12.93
N ALA A 226 9.92 15.30 12.67
CA ALA A 226 9.88 15.92 11.35
C ALA A 226 10.82 15.24 10.34
N THR A 227 11.92 14.64 10.82
CA THR A 227 12.83 13.85 9.98
C THR A 227 12.32 12.42 9.78
N LEU A 228 11.87 11.74 10.85
CA LEU A 228 11.38 10.36 10.76
C LEU A 228 10.07 10.22 9.96
N VAL A 229 9.18 11.22 9.98
CA VAL A 229 7.92 11.19 9.21
C VAL A 229 8.17 11.17 7.69
N GLN A 230 9.32 11.65 7.23
CA GLN A 230 9.71 11.63 5.81
C GLN A 230 10.14 10.22 5.35
N LEU A 231 10.36 9.28 6.29
CA LEU A 231 10.78 7.92 5.99
C LEU A 231 9.57 7.04 5.69
N SER A 232 9.33 6.77 4.41
CA SER A 232 8.24 5.90 3.92
C SER A 232 8.30 4.44 4.43
N GLY A 233 9.39 4.05 5.11
CA GLY A 233 9.59 2.73 5.73
C GLY A 233 9.14 2.61 7.17
N LEU A 234 8.71 3.71 7.77
CA LEU A 234 8.19 3.76 9.13
C LEU A 234 6.72 4.16 9.11
N PHE A 235 5.96 3.68 10.08
CA PHE A 235 4.65 4.22 10.41
C PHE A 235 4.78 5.04 11.70
N LEU A 236 4.68 6.36 11.62
CA LEU A 236 4.80 7.23 12.78
C LEU A 236 3.42 7.57 13.35
N VAL A 237 3.22 7.33 14.65
CA VAL A 237 1.97 7.71 15.31
C VAL A 237 1.85 9.23 15.37
N ASN A 238 0.63 9.73 15.11
CA ASN A 238 0.34 11.15 15.13
C ASN A 238 0.68 11.78 16.50
N ALA A 239 1.47 12.85 16.47
CA ALA A 239 1.94 13.56 17.65
C ALA A 239 0.81 14.07 18.57
N THR A 240 -0.35 14.41 18.00
CA THR A 240 -1.52 14.92 18.72
C THR A 240 -2.10 13.87 19.66
N VAL A 241 -2.10 12.60 19.26
CA VAL A 241 -2.55 11.46 20.08
C VAL A 241 -1.58 11.25 21.25
N LEU A 242 -0.28 11.36 20.97
CA LEU A 242 0.80 11.12 21.93
C LEU A 242 0.93 12.21 22.99
N ASN A 243 0.49 13.44 22.70
CA ASN A 243 0.49 14.54 23.67
C ASN A 243 -0.41 14.25 24.89
N SER A 244 -1.38 13.34 24.77
CA SER A 244 -2.23 12.91 25.88
C SER A 244 -1.48 12.10 26.96
N TYR A 245 -0.26 11.62 26.68
CA TYR A 245 0.59 10.91 27.64
C TYR A 245 1.56 11.83 28.38
N ARG A 246 1.52 13.15 28.14
CA ARG A 246 2.31 14.13 28.89
C ARG A 246 2.00 14.05 30.38
N ASP A 247 3.04 14.05 31.21
CA ASP A 247 2.99 14.01 32.68
C ASP A 247 2.27 12.79 33.29
N LYS A 248 1.94 11.78 32.50
CA LYS A 248 1.42 10.51 32.99
C LYS A 248 2.58 9.56 33.32
N ASP A 249 2.44 8.83 34.42
CA ASP A 249 3.38 7.78 34.79
C ASP A 249 3.04 6.49 34.04
N VAL A 250 3.50 6.42 32.79
CA VAL A 250 3.28 5.30 31.87
C VAL A 250 4.60 4.75 31.36
N THR A 251 4.61 3.46 31.04
CA THR A 251 5.79 2.79 30.46
C THR A 251 5.73 2.78 28.95
N ALA A 252 6.89 2.78 28.28
CA ALA A 252 6.97 2.62 26.82
C ALA A 252 6.21 1.37 26.32
N VAL A 253 6.32 0.24 27.01
CA VAL A 253 5.61 -1.01 26.65
C VAL A 253 4.10 -0.87 26.79
N SER A 254 3.60 -0.23 27.85
CA SER A 254 2.15 -0.05 28.04
C SER A 254 1.55 0.86 26.97
N VAL A 255 2.20 1.98 26.65
CA VAL A 255 1.72 2.88 25.59
C VAL A 255 1.83 2.22 24.22
N GLY A 256 2.93 1.51 23.97
CA GLY A 256 3.14 0.80 22.71
C GLY A 256 2.09 -0.27 22.43
N THR A 257 1.68 -1.00 23.49
CA THR A 257 0.61 -2.00 23.40
C THR A 257 -0.76 -1.34 23.16
N GLU A 258 -1.02 -0.22 23.82
CA GLU A 258 -2.28 0.54 23.68
C GLU A 258 -2.44 1.12 22.26
N LEU A 259 -1.34 1.56 21.65
CA LEU A 259 -1.33 2.20 20.32
C LEU A 259 -1.05 1.23 19.17
N ASP A 260 -0.90 -0.06 19.45
CA ASP A 260 -0.53 -1.10 18.48
C ASP A 260 0.73 -0.74 17.68
N VAL A 261 1.78 -0.30 18.39
CA VAL A 261 3.07 0.04 17.78
C VAL A 261 4.20 -0.89 18.21
N GLN A 262 5.11 -1.13 17.27
CA GLN A 262 6.25 -2.02 17.46
C GLN A 262 7.33 -1.38 18.33
N TYR A 263 7.58 -0.08 18.18
CA TYR A 263 8.64 0.64 18.87
C TYR A 263 8.16 1.93 19.52
N VAL A 264 8.74 2.25 20.67
CA VAL A 264 8.48 3.50 21.39
C VAL A 264 9.80 4.19 21.73
N LEU A 265 9.93 5.44 21.27
CA LEU A 265 11.03 6.35 21.59
C LEU A 265 10.61 7.25 22.75
N GLU A 266 11.39 7.24 23.82
CA GLU A 266 11.21 8.12 24.97
C GLU A 266 12.53 8.80 25.34
N GLY A 267 12.45 9.95 26.00
CA GLY A 267 13.64 10.71 26.32
C GLY A 267 13.43 11.69 27.46
N SER A 268 14.54 12.23 27.94
CA SER A 268 14.57 13.31 28.91
C SER A 268 15.65 14.33 28.54
N VAL A 269 15.39 15.58 28.86
CA VAL A 269 16.28 16.71 28.58
C VAL A 269 16.47 17.51 29.87
N GLN A 270 17.71 17.92 30.13
CA GLN A 270 18.08 18.81 31.23
C GLN A 270 19.01 19.89 30.69
N GLN A 271 18.69 21.15 30.98
CA GLN A 271 19.55 22.27 30.63
C GLN A 271 20.16 22.91 31.88
N ALA A 272 21.45 23.21 31.83
CA ALA A 272 22.18 23.98 32.83
C ALA A 272 23.08 25.00 32.13
N GLY A 273 22.64 26.27 32.08
CA GLY A 273 23.31 27.31 31.32
C GLY A 273 23.25 27.04 29.81
N ASP A 274 24.42 27.01 29.17
CA ASP A 274 24.60 26.72 27.74
C ASP A 274 24.72 25.22 27.43
N ARG A 275 24.68 24.34 28.45
CA ARG A 275 24.84 22.89 28.27
C ARG A 275 23.51 22.16 28.38
N ILE A 276 23.33 21.20 27.47
CA ILE A 276 22.19 20.30 27.42
C ILE A 276 22.68 18.88 27.70
N ARG A 277 21.93 18.18 28.55
CA ARG A 277 22.01 16.73 28.71
C ARG A 277 20.72 16.11 28.22
N ALA A 278 20.80 15.24 27.21
CA ALA A 278 19.68 14.45 26.73
C ALA A 278 19.93 12.97 26.99
N THR A 279 18.92 12.26 27.47
CA THR A 279 18.94 10.78 27.54
C THR A 279 17.79 10.28 26.69
N VAL A 280 18.04 9.40 25.75
CA VAL A 280 17.05 8.89 24.81
C VAL A 280 17.13 7.37 24.77
N GLN A 281 15.98 6.70 24.72
CA GLN A 281 15.91 5.25 24.61
C GLN A 281 14.77 4.80 23.70
N LEU A 282 15.03 3.71 22.98
CA LEU A 282 14.13 3.07 22.04
C LEU A 282 13.82 1.66 22.54
N THR A 283 12.53 1.38 22.71
CA THR A 283 12.04 0.11 23.25
C THR A 283 11.21 -0.62 22.20
N ASP A 284 11.51 -1.90 21.98
CA ASP A 284 10.67 -2.84 21.25
C ASP A 284 9.58 -3.38 22.18
N VAL A 285 8.33 -3.12 21.82
CA VAL A 285 7.14 -3.43 22.62
C VAL A 285 6.87 -4.93 22.64
N SER A 286 7.14 -5.61 21.54
CA SER A 286 6.88 -7.04 21.37
C SER A 286 7.81 -7.89 22.24
N THR A 287 9.08 -7.52 22.30
CA THR A 287 10.11 -8.20 23.10
C THR A 287 10.26 -7.60 24.50
N ARG A 288 9.69 -6.41 24.74
CA ARG A 288 9.83 -5.61 25.97
C ARG A 288 11.28 -5.25 26.28
N GLN A 289 12.12 -5.15 25.26
CA GLN A 289 13.54 -4.86 25.39
C GLN A 289 13.85 -3.43 24.93
N THR A 290 14.66 -2.73 25.71
CA THR A 290 15.32 -1.51 25.24
C THR A 290 16.43 -1.91 24.29
N ILE A 291 16.25 -1.61 23.01
CA ILE A 291 17.16 -2.02 21.94
C ILE A 291 18.28 -0.99 21.73
N TRP A 292 18.04 0.26 22.14
CA TRP A 292 19.04 1.32 22.14
C TRP A 292 18.75 2.33 23.24
N ALA A 293 19.81 2.81 23.90
CA ALA A 293 19.74 3.89 24.87
C ALA A 293 21.07 4.64 24.91
N GLU A 294 21.02 5.96 24.82
CA GLU A 294 22.21 6.79 24.85
C GLU A 294 22.00 8.09 25.63
N ARG A 295 23.13 8.61 26.14
CA ARG A 295 23.20 9.89 26.82
C ARG A 295 24.14 10.84 26.09
N TYR A 296 23.62 12.01 25.79
CA TYR A 296 24.32 13.09 25.11
C TYR A 296 24.57 14.24 26.08
N ASP A 297 25.79 14.76 26.06
CA ASP A 297 26.17 16.02 26.71
C ASP A 297 26.65 16.98 25.58
N ARG A 298 25.90 18.07 25.33
CA ARG A 298 26.10 19.01 24.21
C ARG A 298 26.00 20.48 24.66
N VAL A 299 26.44 21.40 23.82
CA VAL A 299 26.19 22.84 23.97
C VAL A 299 24.90 23.21 23.20
N LEU A 300 24.17 24.23 23.64
CA LEU A 300 22.88 24.66 23.08
C LEU A 300 22.93 24.94 21.58
N ASP A 301 24.02 25.53 21.08
CA ASP A 301 24.22 25.83 19.66
C ASP A 301 24.28 24.56 18.76
N ASP A 302 24.58 23.40 19.35
CA ASP A 302 24.65 22.11 18.66
C ASP A 302 23.32 21.33 18.69
N VAL A 303 22.20 21.93 19.13
CA VAL A 303 20.92 21.22 19.31
C VAL A 303 20.39 20.58 18.03
N PHE A 304 20.60 21.21 16.87
CA PHE A 304 20.21 20.63 15.57
C PHE A 304 21.07 19.42 15.20
N LYS A 305 22.38 19.50 15.46
CA LYS A 305 23.30 18.37 15.26
C LYS A 305 22.95 17.20 16.17
N LEU A 306 22.55 17.48 17.41
CA LEU A 306 22.05 16.48 18.34
C LEU A 306 20.78 15.78 17.82
N GLN A 307 19.84 16.53 17.21
CA GLN A 307 18.65 15.94 16.59
C GLN A 307 19.01 15.00 15.43
N ASP A 308 19.96 15.39 14.58
CA ASP A 308 20.43 14.57 13.45
C ASP A 308 21.11 13.29 13.93
N GLU A 309 21.98 13.39 14.95
CA GLU A 309 22.66 12.25 15.58
C GLU A 309 21.65 11.25 16.16
N ILE A 310 20.71 11.72 16.99
CA ILE A 310 19.66 10.86 17.59
C ILE A 310 18.82 10.20 16.50
N THR A 311 18.46 10.93 15.44
CA THR A 311 17.65 10.39 14.34
C THR A 311 18.40 9.29 13.59
N GLY A 312 19.70 9.47 13.34
CA GLY A 312 20.56 8.46 12.72
C GLY A 312 20.65 7.17 13.55
N GLU A 313 20.79 7.29 14.87
CA GLU A 313 20.84 6.14 15.79
C GLU A 313 19.50 5.41 15.89
N VAL A 314 18.37 6.14 15.91
CA VAL A 314 17.03 5.53 15.88
C VAL A 314 16.83 4.73 14.60
N ILE A 315 17.18 5.30 13.44
CA ILE A 315 17.09 4.60 12.14
C ILE A 315 17.93 3.32 12.15
N SER A 316 19.16 3.40 12.66
CA SER A 316 20.10 2.27 12.72
C SER A 316 19.62 1.18 13.68
N SER A 317 19.04 1.57 14.82
CA SER A 317 18.59 0.65 15.88
C SER A 317 17.30 -0.09 15.52
N LEU A 318 16.40 0.54 14.77
CA LEU A 318 15.14 -0.07 14.34
C LEU A 318 15.34 -1.22 13.35
N ASN A 319 16.57 -1.45 12.86
CA ASN A 319 16.89 -2.45 11.84
C ASN A 319 15.89 -2.44 10.69
N VAL A 320 15.36 -1.24 10.37
CA VAL A 320 14.48 -1.03 9.23
C VAL A 320 15.32 -1.47 8.04
N GLU A 321 14.93 -2.55 7.37
CA GLU A 321 15.45 -2.79 6.04
C GLU A 321 15.05 -1.54 5.24
N LEU A 322 16.02 -0.66 5.06
CA LEU A 322 15.89 0.47 4.18
C LEU A 322 16.00 -0.13 2.78
N ILE A 323 14.90 -0.70 2.27
CA ILE A 323 14.84 -1.44 0.99
C ILE A 323 15.02 -0.52 -0.24
N SER A 324 15.87 0.48 -0.14
CA SER A 324 16.38 1.25 -1.30
C SER A 324 17.65 2.03 -0.94
N SER A 325 17.90 2.38 0.33
CA SER A 325 18.93 3.37 0.65
C SER A 325 20.26 2.83 1.19
N GLU A 326 20.43 1.54 1.46
CA GLU A 326 21.74 1.02 1.91
C GLU A 326 22.75 0.89 0.77
N ILE A 327 22.30 0.43 -0.41
CA ILE A 327 23.16 0.35 -1.59
C ILE A 327 23.33 1.73 -2.25
N ASP A 328 22.28 2.55 -2.32
CA ASP A 328 22.43 3.93 -2.80
C ASP A 328 23.32 4.75 -1.86
N ARG A 329 23.39 4.50 -0.56
CA ARG A 329 24.39 5.12 0.33
C ARG A 329 25.82 4.65 0.04
N ILE A 330 26.04 3.38 -0.29
CA ILE A 330 27.36 2.86 -0.70
C ILE A 330 27.79 3.48 -2.03
N TRP A 331 26.89 3.55 -3.02
CA TRP A 331 27.17 4.19 -4.31
C TRP A 331 27.30 5.72 -4.17
N PHE A 332 26.46 6.34 -3.36
CA PHE A 332 26.52 7.77 -3.02
C PHE A 332 27.80 8.13 -2.25
N ALA A 333 28.30 7.25 -1.38
CA ALA A 333 29.60 7.42 -0.72
C ALA A 333 30.77 7.45 -1.72
N LYS A 334 30.60 6.89 -2.92
CA LYS A 334 31.57 6.97 -4.02
C LYS A 334 31.49 8.28 -4.81
N LEU A 335 30.43 9.08 -4.64
CA LEU A 335 30.41 10.45 -5.15
C LEU A 335 31.27 11.30 -4.21
N SER A 336 32.47 11.67 -4.67
CA SER A 336 33.46 12.41 -3.88
C SER A 336 33.30 13.93 -4.04
N SER A 337 32.70 14.38 -5.16
CA SER A 337 32.39 15.80 -5.43
C SER A 337 31.05 16.22 -4.80
N PRO A 338 31.01 17.35 -4.06
CA PRO A 338 29.76 17.97 -3.60
C PRO A 338 28.79 18.28 -4.75
N GLU A 339 29.30 18.74 -5.89
CA GLU A 339 28.53 19.02 -7.10
C GLU A 339 27.92 17.74 -7.67
N ALA A 340 28.69 16.64 -7.75
CA ALA A 340 28.18 15.35 -8.21
C ALA A 340 27.03 14.83 -7.34
N ARG A 341 27.10 15.05 -6.02
CA ARG A 341 26.02 14.71 -5.08
C ARG A 341 24.78 15.57 -5.29
N GLU A 342 24.95 16.88 -5.50
CA GLU A 342 23.83 17.76 -5.82
C GLU A 342 23.12 17.32 -7.10
N TYR A 343 23.89 17.06 -8.18
CA TYR A 343 23.35 16.56 -9.43
C TYR A 343 22.63 15.22 -9.27
N TYR A 344 23.18 14.31 -8.45
CA TYR A 344 22.50 13.06 -8.12
C TYR A 344 21.13 13.30 -7.46
N TYR A 345 21.08 14.12 -6.41
CA TYR A 345 19.82 14.40 -5.71
C TYR A 345 18.78 15.06 -6.61
N ARG A 346 19.19 16.03 -7.42
CA ARG A 346 18.31 16.71 -8.38
C ARG A 346 17.84 15.75 -9.48
N GLY A 347 18.75 14.95 -10.02
CA GLY A 347 18.44 13.91 -11.01
C GLY A 347 17.40 12.93 -10.50
N THR A 348 17.59 12.40 -9.29
CA THR A 348 16.67 11.46 -8.64
C THR A 348 15.34 12.11 -8.31
N SER A 349 15.34 13.35 -7.84
CA SER A 349 14.10 14.11 -7.58
C SER A 349 13.27 14.29 -8.85
N TYR A 350 13.90 14.60 -9.99
CA TYR A 350 13.19 14.70 -11.27
C TYR A 350 12.75 13.32 -11.78
N LEU A 351 13.58 12.28 -11.61
CA LEU A 351 13.22 10.92 -12.03
C LEU A 351 11.93 10.44 -11.34
N ASN A 352 11.78 10.75 -10.05
CA ASN A 352 10.59 10.45 -9.25
C ASN A 352 9.33 11.22 -9.72
N GLY A 353 9.48 12.26 -10.54
CA GLY A 353 8.36 12.98 -11.14
C GLY A 353 7.58 12.16 -12.18
N GLY A 354 8.19 11.10 -12.73
CA GLY A 354 7.49 10.06 -13.50
C GLY A 354 6.81 10.54 -14.80
N ASN A 355 7.32 11.62 -15.42
CA ASN A 355 6.77 12.18 -16.65
C ASN A 355 7.87 12.58 -17.65
N LYS A 356 7.48 12.82 -18.91
CA LYS A 356 8.39 13.17 -20.02
C LYS A 356 9.30 14.37 -19.71
N GLU A 357 8.75 15.45 -19.16
CA GLU A 357 9.52 16.67 -18.93
C GLU A 357 10.55 16.47 -17.83
N ASP A 358 10.16 15.86 -16.72
CA ASP A 358 11.06 15.60 -15.61
C ASP A 358 12.09 14.50 -15.94
N ASN A 359 11.76 13.53 -16.79
CA ASN A 359 12.74 12.56 -17.30
C ASN A 359 13.87 13.24 -18.09
N ALA A 360 13.54 14.25 -18.91
CA ALA A 360 14.54 15.02 -19.64
C ALA A 360 15.42 15.88 -18.71
N LYS A 361 14.82 16.50 -17.68
CA LYS A 361 15.58 17.24 -16.65
C LYS A 361 16.48 16.30 -15.85
N SER A 362 15.98 15.12 -15.48
CA SER A 362 16.71 14.08 -14.78
C SER A 362 17.95 13.64 -15.57
N ARG A 363 17.78 13.38 -16.87
CA ARG A 363 18.89 13.05 -17.78
C ARG A 363 19.98 14.11 -17.75
N HIS A 364 19.59 15.38 -17.91
CA HIS A 364 20.55 16.48 -17.90
C HIS A 364 21.35 16.53 -16.59
N MET A 365 20.72 16.30 -15.44
CA MET A 365 21.43 16.24 -14.16
C MET A 365 22.44 15.09 -14.10
N TYR A 366 22.08 13.89 -14.59
CA TYR A 366 23.01 12.76 -14.60
C TYR A 366 24.14 12.89 -15.64
N GLU A 367 23.91 13.60 -16.75
CA GLU A 367 24.96 13.99 -17.70
C GLU A 367 25.95 14.97 -17.05
N GLU A 368 25.47 15.97 -16.31
CA GLU A 368 26.32 16.89 -15.56
C GLU A 368 27.09 16.18 -14.44
N LEU A 369 26.45 15.24 -13.72
CA LEU A 369 27.12 14.36 -12.76
C LEU A 369 28.30 13.63 -13.43
N TYR A 370 28.07 13.01 -14.58
CA TYR A 370 29.11 12.34 -15.33
C TYR A 370 30.23 13.28 -15.79
N ARG A 371 29.90 14.52 -16.14
CA ARG A 371 30.90 15.54 -16.53
C ARG A 371 31.82 15.92 -15.37
N VAL A 372 31.28 16.08 -14.17
CA VAL A 372 32.06 16.49 -12.99
C VAL A 372 32.76 15.31 -12.30
N GLN A 373 32.22 14.09 -12.42
CA GLN A 373 32.80 12.88 -11.85
C GLN A 373 32.68 11.69 -12.84
N PRO A 374 33.54 11.63 -13.88
CA PRO A 374 33.46 10.63 -14.95
C PRO A 374 33.89 9.23 -14.53
N ASP A 375 34.49 9.06 -13.35
CA ASP A 375 34.92 7.79 -12.78
C ASP A 375 33.81 7.07 -11.99
N SER A 376 32.60 7.64 -11.92
CA SER A 376 31.43 7.03 -11.28
C SER A 376 30.49 6.35 -12.28
N VAL A 377 30.08 5.12 -11.97
CA VAL A 377 29.02 4.39 -12.72
C VAL A 377 27.66 5.11 -12.71
N ILE A 378 27.41 5.96 -11.71
CA ILE A 378 26.07 6.50 -11.42
C ILE A 378 25.54 7.35 -12.57
N GLY A 379 26.39 8.19 -13.16
CA GLY A 379 26.01 9.00 -14.32
C GLY A 379 25.58 8.12 -15.49
N PRO A 380 26.49 7.30 -16.07
CA PRO A 380 26.18 6.42 -17.20
C PRO A 380 24.96 5.51 -16.98
N SER A 381 24.83 4.87 -15.81
CA SER A 381 23.67 4.00 -15.52
C SER A 381 22.35 4.75 -15.55
N ASN A 382 22.29 5.95 -14.96
CA ASN A 382 21.05 6.70 -14.89
C ASN A 382 20.74 7.45 -16.19
N VAL A 383 21.76 7.91 -16.95
CA VAL A 383 21.53 8.43 -18.30
C VAL A 383 20.94 7.34 -19.20
N SER A 384 21.47 6.11 -19.13
CA SER A 384 20.90 4.95 -19.83
C SER A 384 19.44 4.71 -19.44
N LEU A 385 19.13 4.73 -18.13
CA LEU A 385 17.76 4.59 -17.62
C LEU A 385 16.82 5.64 -18.20
N THR A 386 17.20 6.91 -18.22
CA THR A 386 16.32 7.96 -18.77
C THR A 386 16.03 7.80 -20.27
N HIS A 387 17.00 7.33 -21.07
CA HIS A 387 16.78 7.03 -22.48
C HIS A 387 15.89 5.79 -22.66
N TRP A 388 16.09 4.78 -21.81
CA TRP A 388 15.23 3.59 -21.80
C TRP A 388 13.78 3.95 -21.46
N LEU A 389 13.55 4.78 -20.44
CA LEU A 389 12.22 5.27 -20.04
C LEU A 389 11.52 6.02 -21.17
N ASP A 390 12.26 6.84 -21.93
CA ASP A 390 11.71 7.55 -23.09
C ASP A 390 11.13 6.59 -24.14
N ALA A 391 11.86 5.53 -24.46
CA ALA A 391 11.40 4.51 -25.40
C ALA A 391 10.26 3.68 -24.80
N PHE A 392 10.40 3.26 -23.55
CA PHE A 392 9.47 2.34 -22.88
C PHE A 392 8.09 2.96 -22.66
N PHE A 393 8.01 4.24 -22.30
CA PHE A 393 6.75 4.95 -22.09
C PHE A 393 6.28 5.78 -23.31
N GLY A 394 6.99 5.70 -24.44
CA GLY A 394 6.63 6.44 -25.65
C GLY A 394 6.75 7.97 -25.50
N TRP A 395 7.70 8.45 -24.70
CA TRP A 395 7.96 9.89 -24.51
C TRP A 395 8.84 10.51 -25.62
N THR A 396 9.34 9.69 -26.55
CA THR A 396 10.18 10.09 -27.67
C THR A 396 9.45 9.97 -29.02
N GLU A 397 9.86 10.80 -29.99
CA GLU A 397 9.45 10.67 -31.39
C GLU A 397 10.25 9.61 -32.15
N SER A 398 11.43 9.24 -31.63
CA SER A 398 12.34 8.25 -32.22
C SER A 398 12.71 7.17 -31.19
N PRO A 399 11.84 6.15 -30.99
CA PRO A 399 12.12 5.06 -30.06
C PRO A 399 13.42 4.32 -30.36
N ALA A 400 13.76 4.14 -31.64
CA ALA A 400 15.00 3.48 -32.05
C ALA A 400 16.25 4.24 -31.57
N GLU A 401 16.26 5.57 -31.70
CA GLU A 401 17.37 6.41 -31.23
C GLU A 401 17.48 6.38 -29.70
N SER A 402 16.35 6.44 -28.99
CA SER A 402 16.34 6.32 -27.53
C SER A 402 16.88 4.97 -27.06
N ILE A 403 16.54 3.87 -27.73
CA ILE A 403 17.10 2.54 -27.43
C ILE A 403 18.60 2.48 -27.75
N GLU A 404 19.05 3.07 -28.85
CA GLU A 404 20.48 3.15 -29.19
C GLU A 404 21.27 3.92 -28.13
N GLN A 405 20.77 5.07 -27.68
CA GLN A 405 21.42 5.82 -26.59
C GLN A 405 21.38 5.06 -25.27
N ALA A 406 20.26 4.41 -24.94
CA ALA A 406 20.16 3.58 -23.75
C ALA A 406 21.22 2.46 -23.75
N ALA A 407 21.38 1.75 -24.87
CA ALA A 407 22.41 0.73 -25.04
C ALA A 407 23.83 1.31 -24.88
N LYS A 408 24.14 2.40 -25.60
CA LYS A 408 25.45 3.05 -25.55
C LYS A 408 25.87 3.47 -24.14
N TRP A 409 24.94 4.04 -23.37
CA TRP A 409 25.21 4.44 -21.98
C TRP A 409 25.26 3.25 -21.02
N ALA A 410 24.46 2.21 -21.24
CA ALA A 410 24.53 0.97 -20.46
C ALA A 410 25.86 0.24 -20.69
N GLU A 411 26.29 0.09 -21.94
CA GLU A 411 27.59 -0.49 -22.32
C GLU A 411 28.76 0.27 -21.69
N LYS A 412 28.63 1.60 -21.57
CA LYS A 412 29.58 2.41 -20.83
C LYS A 412 29.52 2.09 -19.33
N ALA A 413 28.34 2.02 -18.73
CA ALA A 413 28.18 1.74 -17.29
C ALA A 413 28.76 0.38 -16.88
N ILE A 414 28.58 -0.66 -17.68
CA ILE A 414 29.08 -2.01 -17.35
C ILE A 414 30.60 -2.16 -17.42
N GLN A 415 31.32 -1.20 -18.02
CA GLN A 415 32.79 -1.19 -18.09
C GLN A 415 33.42 -0.74 -16.76
N TYR A 416 32.66 -0.14 -15.86
CA TYR A 416 33.15 0.30 -14.56
C TYR A 416 33.31 -0.90 -13.64
N GLU A 417 34.41 -0.94 -12.86
CA GLU A 417 34.62 -1.96 -11.82
C GLU A 417 33.49 -1.96 -10.79
N ASP A 418 32.91 -0.78 -10.59
CA ASP A 418 31.86 -0.51 -9.66
C ASP A 418 30.48 -0.59 -10.34
N ASN A 419 30.29 -1.56 -11.24
CA ASN A 419 29.01 -1.78 -11.91
C ASN A 419 27.85 -2.01 -10.91
N ASN A 420 26.75 -1.27 -11.06
CA ASN A 420 25.57 -1.32 -10.19
C ASN A 420 24.38 -2.13 -10.74
N GLY A 421 24.55 -2.81 -11.88
CA GLY A 421 23.58 -3.73 -12.48
C GLY A 421 22.43 -3.10 -13.27
N ILE A 422 22.24 -1.78 -13.21
CA ILE A 422 21.20 -1.08 -13.99
C ILE A 422 21.47 -1.19 -15.49
N GLY A 423 22.73 -1.04 -15.91
CA GLY A 423 23.14 -1.19 -17.30
C GLY A 423 22.87 -2.60 -17.83
N ASP A 424 23.25 -3.64 -17.07
CA ASP A 424 22.97 -5.04 -17.45
C ASP A 424 21.45 -5.31 -17.54
N ALA A 425 20.63 -4.78 -16.63
CA ALA A 425 19.18 -4.96 -16.69
C ALA A 425 18.56 -4.32 -17.96
N ILE A 426 18.98 -3.11 -18.31
CA ILE A 426 18.53 -2.41 -19.52
C ILE A 426 18.99 -3.13 -20.78
N LEU A 427 20.26 -3.53 -20.86
CA LEU A 427 20.78 -4.30 -22.00
C LEU A 427 20.07 -5.64 -22.15
N GLY A 428 19.75 -6.32 -21.05
CA GLY A 428 18.93 -7.53 -21.08
C GLY A 428 17.59 -7.31 -21.78
N HIS A 429 16.89 -6.21 -21.49
CA HIS A 429 15.66 -5.86 -22.21
C HIS A 429 15.92 -5.49 -23.68
N ILE A 430 17.01 -4.78 -24.00
CA ILE A 430 17.35 -4.43 -25.39
C ILE A 430 17.67 -5.70 -26.22
N HIS A 431 18.38 -6.66 -25.66
CA HIS A 431 18.61 -7.96 -26.29
C HIS A 431 17.30 -8.70 -26.56
N LEU A 432 16.31 -8.62 -25.65
CA LEU A 432 14.98 -9.17 -25.89
C LEU A 432 14.32 -8.52 -27.11
N LEU A 433 14.35 -7.19 -27.21
CA LEU A 433 13.76 -6.46 -28.35
C LEU A 433 14.43 -6.82 -29.68
N ASN A 434 15.72 -7.17 -29.65
CA ASN A 434 16.47 -7.65 -30.82
C ASN A 434 16.27 -9.14 -31.12
N GLY A 435 15.51 -9.88 -30.31
CA GLY A 435 15.28 -11.32 -30.48
C GLY A 435 16.41 -12.22 -29.94
N ASN A 436 17.38 -11.66 -29.21
CA ASN A 436 18.50 -12.39 -28.62
C ASN A 436 18.11 -12.96 -27.23
N TYR A 437 17.12 -13.85 -27.17
CA TYR A 437 16.49 -14.28 -25.91
C TYR A 437 17.44 -14.87 -24.85
N ASP A 438 18.38 -15.72 -25.25
CA ASP A 438 19.24 -16.39 -24.28
C ASP A 438 20.28 -15.42 -23.69
N GLU A 439 20.77 -14.49 -24.53
CA GLU A 439 21.63 -13.37 -24.11
C GLU A 439 20.84 -12.39 -23.23
N ALA A 440 19.59 -12.08 -23.59
CA ALA A 440 18.70 -11.22 -22.82
C ALA A 440 18.55 -11.70 -21.37
N VAL A 441 18.23 -13.00 -21.19
CA VAL A 441 18.09 -13.60 -19.86
C VAL A 441 19.42 -13.59 -19.11
N ALA A 442 20.53 -13.96 -19.75
CA ALA A 442 21.84 -13.98 -19.11
C ALA A 442 22.26 -12.58 -18.62
N THR A 443 22.12 -11.57 -19.47
CA THR A 443 22.50 -10.18 -19.16
C THR A 443 21.58 -9.59 -18.09
N ALA A 444 20.25 -9.76 -18.19
CA ALA A 444 19.32 -9.27 -17.16
C ALA A 444 19.56 -9.94 -15.79
N SER A 445 19.83 -11.25 -15.76
CA SER A 445 20.13 -11.99 -14.52
C SER A 445 21.37 -11.43 -13.83
N LYS A 446 22.44 -11.17 -14.59
CA LYS A 446 23.67 -10.55 -14.07
C LYS A 446 23.41 -9.21 -13.39
N GLY A 447 22.48 -8.40 -13.92
CA GLY A 447 22.07 -7.15 -13.28
C GLY A 447 21.52 -7.36 -11.86
N THR A 448 20.69 -8.39 -11.65
CA THR A 448 20.17 -8.74 -10.32
C THR A 448 21.20 -9.38 -9.40
N GLU A 449 22.22 -10.07 -9.95
CA GLU A 449 23.34 -10.62 -9.18
C GLU A 449 24.26 -9.51 -8.65
N LEU A 450 24.52 -8.48 -9.47
CA LEU A 450 25.32 -7.31 -9.10
C LEU A 450 24.63 -6.43 -8.05
N ARG A 451 23.30 -6.29 -8.16
CA ARG A 451 22.50 -5.51 -7.21
C ARG A 451 21.17 -6.21 -6.92
N SER A 452 21.20 -7.13 -5.96
CA SER A 452 20.01 -7.90 -5.55
C SER A 452 18.87 -7.06 -4.99
N SER A 453 19.15 -5.83 -4.53
CA SER A 453 18.16 -4.89 -3.99
C SER A 453 17.66 -3.85 -5.00
N CYS A 454 17.92 -4.01 -6.30
CA CYS A 454 17.43 -3.09 -7.34
C CYS A 454 16.04 -3.53 -7.86
N PRO A 455 14.95 -2.80 -7.57
CA PRO A 455 13.61 -3.18 -8.06
C PRO A 455 13.54 -3.18 -9.59
N LEU A 456 14.13 -2.17 -10.24
CA LEU A 456 14.18 -2.06 -11.69
C LEU A 456 14.84 -3.30 -12.32
N ALA A 457 15.96 -3.77 -11.77
CA ALA A 457 16.67 -4.94 -12.32
C ALA A 457 15.80 -6.20 -12.26
N HIS A 458 15.11 -6.43 -11.14
CA HIS A 458 14.17 -7.55 -11.00
C HIS A 458 12.93 -7.39 -11.89
N GLY A 459 12.39 -6.17 -12.03
CA GLY A 459 11.25 -5.91 -12.90
C GLY A 459 11.57 -6.20 -14.38
N LEU A 460 12.74 -5.75 -14.84
CA LEU A 460 13.22 -6.01 -16.20
C LEU A 460 13.60 -7.47 -16.42
N LEU A 461 14.24 -8.13 -15.44
CA LEU A 461 14.49 -9.57 -15.52
C LEU A 461 13.18 -10.35 -15.64
N GLY A 462 12.17 -10.01 -14.84
CA GLY A 462 10.84 -10.58 -14.94
C GLY A 462 10.21 -10.41 -16.32
N LEU A 463 10.30 -9.21 -16.90
CA LEU A 463 9.83 -8.93 -18.26
C LEU A 463 10.55 -9.80 -19.29
N VAL A 464 11.87 -9.84 -19.24
CA VAL A 464 12.72 -10.64 -20.14
C VAL A 464 12.42 -12.13 -20.02
N LEU A 465 12.29 -12.65 -18.80
CA LEU A 465 11.95 -14.05 -18.55
C LEU A 465 10.58 -14.41 -19.13
N ASN A 466 9.56 -13.54 -18.97
CA ASN A 466 8.22 -13.82 -19.47
C ASN A 466 8.21 -13.99 -20.99
N TYR A 467 8.73 -13.00 -21.72
CA TYR A 467 8.78 -13.04 -23.18
C TYR A 467 9.74 -14.10 -23.73
N SER A 468 10.73 -14.53 -22.94
CA SER A 468 11.63 -15.63 -23.28
C SER A 468 11.04 -17.03 -23.01
N GLY A 469 9.79 -17.11 -22.54
CA GLY A 469 9.07 -18.37 -22.29
C GLY A 469 9.32 -18.99 -20.92
N LYS A 470 9.86 -18.22 -19.96
CA LYS A 470 10.15 -18.64 -18.58
C LYS A 470 9.20 -17.98 -17.58
N ALA A 471 7.89 -18.08 -17.82
CA ALA A 471 6.86 -17.36 -17.07
C ALA A 471 6.85 -17.64 -15.55
N ASP A 472 7.11 -18.86 -15.11
CA ASP A 472 7.19 -19.18 -13.67
C ASP A 472 8.38 -18.50 -12.97
N GLU A 473 9.53 -18.37 -13.66
CA GLU A 473 10.69 -17.63 -13.15
C GLU A 473 10.41 -16.12 -13.16
N ALA A 474 9.71 -15.63 -14.19
CA ALA A 474 9.28 -14.23 -14.29
C ALA A 474 8.43 -13.82 -13.09
N VAL A 475 7.44 -14.64 -12.68
CA VAL A 475 6.62 -14.38 -11.49
C VAL A 475 7.49 -14.16 -10.24
N LYS A 476 8.52 -14.99 -10.04
CA LYS A 476 9.42 -14.86 -8.88
C LYS A 476 10.17 -13.53 -8.92
N SER A 477 10.78 -13.20 -10.05
CA SER A 477 11.59 -11.99 -10.19
C SER A 477 10.74 -10.72 -10.05
N VAL A 478 9.58 -10.63 -10.70
CA VAL A 478 8.71 -9.45 -10.56
C VAL A 478 8.17 -9.31 -9.15
N ARG A 479 7.83 -10.42 -8.46
CA ARG A 479 7.43 -10.35 -7.05
C ARG A 479 8.55 -9.80 -6.17
N THR A 480 9.80 -10.18 -6.43
CA THR A 480 10.95 -9.57 -5.75
C THR A 480 11.05 -8.08 -6.05
N ALA A 481 10.86 -7.64 -7.30
CA ALA A 481 10.82 -6.21 -7.64
C ALA A 481 9.76 -5.44 -6.82
N LEU A 482 8.53 -5.96 -6.77
CA LEU A 482 7.42 -5.36 -6.05
C LEU A 482 7.60 -5.40 -4.52
N GLN A 483 8.35 -6.37 -4.00
CA GLN A 483 8.75 -6.41 -2.58
C GLN A 483 9.81 -5.37 -2.25
N LEU A 484 10.69 -5.06 -3.21
CA LEU A 484 11.78 -4.10 -3.02
C LEU A 484 11.30 -2.65 -3.10
N GLU A 485 10.19 -2.36 -3.78
CA GLU A 485 9.73 -0.99 -4.05
C GLU A 485 8.43 -0.63 -3.32
N LYS A 486 8.40 0.53 -2.65
CA LYS A 486 7.22 1.01 -1.89
C LYS A 486 6.15 1.67 -2.76
N VAL A 487 6.54 2.18 -3.94
CA VAL A 487 5.68 2.77 -4.97
C VAL A 487 6.26 2.30 -6.31
N TYR A 488 5.66 1.28 -6.89
CA TYR A 488 6.14 0.68 -8.13
C TYR A 488 5.42 1.26 -9.34
N PRO A 489 6.11 1.39 -10.49
CA PRO A 489 5.45 1.68 -11.75
C PRO A 489 4.44 0.60 -12.14
N VAL A 490 3.30 1.01 -12.71
CA VAL A 490 2.21 0.11 -13.13
C VAL A 490 2.68 -0.99 -14.10
N TRP A 491 3.71 -0.73 -14.91
CA TRP A 491 4.24 -1.73 -15.83
C TRP A 491 4.77 -2.99 -15.14
N MET A 492 5.30 -2.89 -13.91
CA MET A 492 5.76 -4.08 -13.18
C MET A 492 4.57 -4.99 -12.82
N ILE A 493 3.42 -4.40 -12.50
CA ILE A 493 2.18 -5.12 -12.23
C ILE A 493 1.65 -5.77 -13.51
N ASN A 494 1.74 -5.07 -14.64
CA ASN A 494 1.41 -5.63 -15.96
C ASN A 494 2.25 -6.87 -16.26
N VAL A 495 3.56 -6.81 -16.00
CA VAL A 495 4.44 -7.97 -16.21
C VAL A 495 4.03 -9.12 -15.28
N LEU A 496 3.72 -8.86 -14.00
CA LEU A 496 3.26 -9.91 -13.09
C LEU A 496 1.96 -10.56 -13.57
N ALA A 497 0.99 -9.76 -14.01
CA ALA A 497 -0.26 -10.26 -14.55
C ALA A 497 -0.01 -11.12 -15.79
N ALA A 498 0.77 -10.62 -16.77
CA ALA A 498 1.13 -11.36 -17.96
C ALA A 498 1.85 -12.68 -17.61
N ALA A 499 2.78 -12.67 -16.66
CA ALA A 499 3.50 -13.87 -16.23
C ALA A 499 2.59 -14.90 -15.54
N TYR A 500 1.61 -14.47 -14.74
CA TYR A 500 0.60 -15.41 -14.21
C TYR A 500 -0.24 -16.04 -15.32
N ARG A 501 -0.68 -15.25 -16.31
CA ARG A 501 -1.43 -15.79 -17.45
C ARG A 501 -0.58 -16.77 -18.27
N ASP A 502 0.64 -16.39 -18.58
CA ASP A 502 1.53 -17.15 -19.47
C ASP A 502 2.09 -18.41 -18.77
N SER A 503 2.09 -18.45 -17.43
CA SER A 503 2.33 -19.67 -16.62
C SER A 503 1.08 -20.52 -16.38
N GLY A 504 -0.06 -20.16 -16.99
CA GLY A 504 -1.32 -20.90 -16.89
C GLY A 504 -2.11 -20.67 -15.60
N LYS A 505 -1.72 -19.70 -14.77
CA LYS A 505 -2.38 -19.31 -13.50
C LYS A 505 -3.29 -18.10 -13.73
N ILE A 506 -4.23 -18.23 -14.66
CA ILE A 506 -5.08 -17.11 -15.12
C ILE A 506 -5.92 -16.54 -13.95
N GLU A 507 -6.31 -17.38 -13.01
CA GLU A 507 -7.07 -17.02 -11.81
C GLU A 507 -6.28 -16.04 -10.92
N LEU A 508 -4.95 -16.13 -10.89
CA LEU A 508 -4.07 -15.18 -10.20
C LEU A 508 -3.80 -13.93 -11.05
N SER A 509 -3.88 -14.05 -12.37
CA SER A 509 -3.62 -12.94 -13.29
C SER A 509 -4.73 -11.88 -13.27
N ILE A 510 -6.00 -12.30 -13.19
CA ILE A 510 -7.16 -11.40 -13.20
C ILE A 510 -7.09 -10.34 -12.08
N PRO A 511 -6.96 -10.69 -10.78
CA PRO A 511 -6.91 -9.68 -9.72
C PRO A 511 -5.71 -8.73 -9.85
N VAL A 512 -4.57 -9.23 -10.33
CA VAL A 512 -3.38 -8.39 -10.58
C VAL A 512 -3.62 -7.42 -11.74
N ALA A 513 -4.26 -7.87 -12.82
CA ALA A 513 -4.63 -7.03 -13.95
C ALA A 513 -5.71 -5.99 -13.57
N GLN A 514 -6.66 -6.36 -12.71
CA GLN A 514 -7.64 -5.42 -12.14
C GLN A 514 -6.95 -4.32 -11.33
N GLU A 515 -5.98 -4.68 -10.49
CA GLU A 515 -5.22 -3.71 -9.71
C GLU A 515 -4.41 -2.77 -10.60
N SER A 516 -3.83 -3.29 -11.68
CA SER A 516 -3.15 -2.45 -12.67
C SER A 516 -4.09 -1.42 -13.32
N VAL A 517 -5.29 -1.85 -13.74
CA VAL A 517 -6.32 -0.94 -14.27
C VAL A 517 -6.85 0.02 -13.19
N ARG A 518 -6.87 -0.37 -11.91
CA ARG A 518 -7.26 0.52 -10.81
C ARG A 518 -6.24 1.64 -10.61
N LEU A 519 -4.95 1.32 -10.70
CA LEU A 519 -3.84 2.25 -10.49
C LEU A 519 -3.67 3.21 -11.68
N ASP A 520 -3.81 2.72 -12.90
CA ASP A 520 -3.86 3.55 -14.10
C ASP A 520 -5.01 3.13 -15.01
N PRO A 521 -6.21 3.71 -14.81
CA PRO A 521 -7.39 3.40 -15.61
C PRO A 521 -7.24 3.70 -17.09
N LYS A 522 -6.26 4.52 -17.52
CA LYS A 522 -6.05 4.89 -18.92
C LYS A 522 -4.98 4.01 -19.60
N ASN A 523 -4.31 3.13 -18.86
CA ASN A 523 -3.29 2.25 -19.40
C ASN A 523 -3.92 1.17 -20.31
N ASN A 524 -3.69 1.27 -21.62
CA ASN A 524 -4.23 0.29 -22.57
C ASN A 524 -3.59 -1.10 -22.42
N ASP A 525 -2.31 -1.21 -22.07
CA ASP A 525 -1.67 -2.52 -21.85
C ASP A 525 -2.32 -3.27 -20.67
N ALA A 526 -2.61 -2.57 -19.58
CA ALA A 526 -3.33 -3.13 -18.43
C ALA A 526 -4.71 -3.66 -18.83
N ARG A 527 -5.44 -2.90 -19.66
CA ARG A 527 -6.76 -3.30 -20.17
C ARG A 527 -6.67 -4.46 -21.14
N LEU A 528 -5.66 -4.52 -22.01
CA LEU A 528 -5.44 -5.64 -22.93
C LEU A 528 -5.16 -6.93 -22.16
N ILE A 529 -4.31 -6.87 -21.13
CA ILE A 529 -4.05 -8.01 -20.25
C ILE A 529 -5.36 -8.45 -19.57
N LEU A 530 -6.10 -7.53 -18.96
CA LEU A 530 -7.36 -7.84 -18.28
C LEU A 530 -8.42 -8.43 -19.24
N CYS A 531 -8.58 -7.84 -20.43
CA CYS A 531 -9.51 -8.32 -21.46
C CYS A 531 -9.17 -9.75 -21.90
N SER A 532 -7.89 -10.01 -22.22
CA SER A 532 -7.42 -11.34 -22.59
C SER A 532 -7.65 -12.35 -21.47
N ASN A 533 -7.40 -11.97 -20.20
CA ASN A 533 -7.59 -12.84 -19.05
C ASN A 533 -9.05 -13.22 -18.87
N TYR A 534 -9.98 -12.25 -18.89
CA TYR A 534 -11.41 -12.53 -18.79
C TYR A 534 -11.89 -13.43 -19.91
N LYS A 535 -11.43 -13.20 -21.14
CA LYS A 535 -11.82 -14.05 -22.26
C LYS A 535 -11.32 -15.48 -22.07
N LEU A 536 -10.06 -15.65 -21.68
CA LEU A 536 -9.45 -16.97 -21.46
C LEU A 536 -10.04 -17.70 -20.24
N SER A 537 -10.58 -16.98 -19.25
CA SER A 537 -11.31 -17.56 -18.11
C SER A 537 -12.81 -17.74 -18.37
N ALA A 538 -13.26 -17.61 -19.61
CA ALA A 538 -14.66 -17.71 -20.04
C ALA A 538 -15.63 -16.65 -19.45
N ASP A 539 -15.12 -15.53 -18.94
CA ASP A 539 -15.91 -14.37 -18.53
C ASP A 539 -16.12 -13.42 -19.73
N HIS A 540 -16.94 -13.87 -20.69
CA HIS A 540 -17.09 -13.19 -21.98
C HIS A 540 -17.71 -11.80 -21.87
N GLU A 541 -18.61 -11.59 -20.91
CA GLU A 541 -19.27 -10.29 -20.70
C GLU A 541 -18.27 -9.25 -20.20
N GLN A 542 -17.43 -9.59 -19.21
CA GLN A 542 -16.40 -8.68 -18.73
C GLN A 542 -15.32 -8.44 -19.80
N ALA A 543 -14.93 -9.47 -20.57
CA ALA A 543 -13.99 -9.31 -21.67
C ALA A 543 -14.48 -8.31 -22.70
N GLN A 544 -15.74 -8.41 -23.13
CA GLN A 544 -16.37 -7.48 -24.07
C GLN A 544 -16.48 -6.07 -23.48
N SER A 545 -16.88 -5.93 -22.21
CA SER A 545 -16.94 -4.63 -21.53
C SER A 545 -15.58 -3.93 -21.49
N VAL A 546 -14.48 -4.68 -21.29
CA VAL A 546 -13.13 -4.10 -21.34
C VAL A 546 -12.73 -3.76 -22.78
N ALA A 547 -13.05 -4.61 -23.76
CA ALA A 547 -12.78 -4.33 -25.18
C ALA A 547 -13.46 -3.04 -25.65
N ASP A 548 -14.74 -2.83 -25.31
CA ASP A 548 -15.48 -1.61 -25.64
C ASP A 548 -14.82 -0.36 -25.05
N LYS A 549 -14.28 -0.46 -23.83
CA LYS A 549 -13.53 0.64 -23.19
C LYS A 549 -12.24 0.95 -23.94
N ILE A 550 -11.51 -0.07 -24.41
CA ILE A 550 -10.29 0.11 -25.22
C ILE A 550 -10.64 0.83 -26.52
N ILE A 551 -11.64 0.32 -27.26
CA ILE A 551 -12.09 0.91 -28.55
C ILE A 551 -12.55 2.36 -28.37
N THR A 552 -13.27 2.63 -27.27
CA THR A 552 -13.77 3.99 -26.98
C THR A 552 -12.62 4.96 -26.65
N SER A 553 -11.61 4.51 -25.90
CA SER A 553 -10.47 5.37 -25.55
C SER A 553 -9.42 5.50 -26.64
N ASP A 554 -9.28 4.48 -27.49
CA ASP A 554 -8.30 4.43 -28.58
C ASP A 554 -8.94 3.81 -29.84
N PRO A 555 -9.69 4.61 -30.62
CA PRO A 555 -10.32 4.14 -31.86
C PRO A 555 -9.31 3.71 -32.94
N ALA A 556 -8.04 4.09 -32.81
CA ALA A 556 -6.96 3.75 -33.73
C ALA A 556 -6.29 2.41 -33.40
N PHE A 557 -6.59 1.81 -32.23
CA PHE A 557 -6.04 0.53 -31.82
C PHE A 557 -6.33 -0.58 -32.84
N ARG A 558 -5.32 -1.41 -33.15
CA ARG A 558 -5.42 -2.57 -34.06
C ARG A 558 -4.64 -3.74 -33.49
N LEU A 559 -5.22 -4.94 -33.54
CA LEU A 559 -4.57 -6.16 -33.05
C LEU A 559 -3.30 -6.50 -33.84
N ALA A 560 -3.28 -6.25 -35.16
CA ALA A 560 -2.10 -6.52 -35.98
C ALA A 560 -0.89 -5.67 -35.54
N THR A 561 -1.12 -4.39 -35.26
CA THR A 561 -0.07 -3.49 -34.77
C THR A 561 0.43 -3.92 -33.39
N TYR A 562 -0.49 -4.23 -32.47
CA TYR A 562 -0.13 -4.73 -31.14
C TYR A 562 0.64 -6.04 -31.21
N ALA A 563 0.17 -7.03 -31.99
CA ALA A 563 0.84 -8.31 -32.15
C ALA A 563 2.27 -8.16 -32.68
N SER A 564 2.47 -7.28 -33.66
CA SER A 564 3.79 -7.04 -34.27
C SER A 564 4.81 -6.39 -33.32
N SER A 565 4.37 -5.77 -32.22
CA SER A 565 5.25 -5.13 -31.25
C SER A 565 5.63 -6.03 -30.07
N GLN A 566 5.00 -7.20 -29.91
CA GLN A 566 5.27 -8.06 -28.75
C GLN A 566 6.48 -8.99 -29.00
N PRO A 567 7.52 -8.97 -28.15
CA PRO A 567 8.78 -9.67 -28.40
C PRO A 567 8.76 -11.14 -27.92
N TYR A 568 7.67 -11.89 -28.13
CA TYR A 568 7.59 -13.28 -27.66
C TYR A 568 8.56 -14.23 -28.41
N LYS A 569 9.38 -15.01 -27.69
CA LYS A 569 10.25 -16.07 -28.25
C LYS A 569 9.46 -17.17 -28.96
N ASN A 570 8.34 -17.56 -28.35
CA ASN A 570 7.42 -18.54 -28.91
C ASN A 570 6.13 -17.79 -29.32
N PRO A 571 5.67 -17.89 -30.57
CA PRO A 571 4.45 -17.21 -30.99
C PRO A 571 3.17 -17.77 -30.33
N ALA A 572 3.17 -19.02 -29.84
CA ALA A 572 1.93 -19.67 -29.38
C ALA A 572 1.21 -18.95 -28.20
N PRO A 573 1.90 -18.48 -27.14
CA PRO A 573 1.28 -17.63 -26.11
C PRO A 573 0.68 -16.34 -26.68
N LEU A 574 1.39 -15.67 -27.61
CA LEU A 574 0.91 -14.44 -28.25
C LEU A 574 -0.33 -14.72 -29.09
N ASP A 575 -0.31 -15.77 -29.93
CA ASP A 575 -1.45 -16.16 -30.78
C ASP A 575 -2.70 -16.44 -29.94
N ARG A 576 -2.54 -17.07 -28.77
CA ARG A 576 -3.63 -17.31 -27.82
C ARG A 576 -4.20 -15.99 -27.29
N VAL A 577 -3.35 -15.04 -26.90
CA VAL A 577 -3.77 -13.72 -26.41
C VAL A 577 -4.48 -12.93 -27.51
N ILE A 578 -3.91 -12.88 -28.73
CA ILE A 578 -4.51 -12.18 -29.87
C ILE A 578 -5.84 -12.81 -30.28
N GLY A 579 -5.94 -14.15 -30.28
CA GLY A 579 -7.19 -14.86 -30.50
C GLY A 579 -8.26 -14.46 -29.49
N ALA A 580 -7.91 -14.45 -28.19
CA ALA A 580 -8.81 -14.05 -27.12
C ALA A 580 -9.28 -12.59 -27.27
N LEU A 581 -8.38 -11.66 -27.58
CA LEU A 581 -8.72 -10.25 -27.79
C LEU A 581 -9.64 -10.06 -29.01
N ARG A 582 -9.38 -10.77 -30.11
CA ARG A 582 -10.24 -10.76 -31.31
C ARG A 582 -11.64 -11.25 -30.98
N GLU A 583 -11.75 -12.37 -30.28
CA GLU A 583 -13.03 -12.93 -29.85
C GLU A 583 -13.75 -12.11 -28.76
N ALA A 584 -13.05 -11.16 -28.11
CA ALA A 584 -13.65 -10.17 -27.21
C ALA A 584 -14.17 -8.93 -27.96
N GLY A 585 -13.89 -8.81 -29.26
CA GLY A 585 -14.42 -7.75 -30.13
C GLY A 585 -13.43 -6.66 -30.52
N LEU A 586 -12.13 -6.80 -30.20
CA LEU A 586 -11.13 -5.83 -30.65
C LEU A 586 -10.88 -5.93 -32.17
N PRO A 587 -10.69 -4.79 -32.86
CA PRO A 587 -10.48 -4.75 -34.31
C PRO A 587 -9.09 -5.26 -34.72
N ASP A 588 -9.04 -5.99 -35.85
CA ASP A 588 -7.80 -6.50 -36.44
C ASP A 588 -6.85 -5.41 -36.96
#